data_AF-A0A1T4R0P8-F1
#
_entry.id   AF-A0A1T4R0P8-F1
#
_cell.length_a   1.000
_cell.length_b   1.000
_cell.length_c   1.000
_cell.angle_alpha   90.00
_cell.angle_beta   90.00
_cell.angle_gamma   90.00
#
_symmetry.space_group_name_H-M   'P 1'
#
loop_
_entity.id
_entity.type
_entity.pdbx_description
1 polymer ?
#
loop_
_entity_poly.entity_id
_entity_poly.type
_entity_poly.pdbx_seq_one_letter_code
_entity_poly.pdbx_strand_id
1 'polypeptide(L)'
;MITEDKVTEIFCMADDFCKFFDAMTLKHTLKPTGKRKYHQNSTMSKAEVMLIMILFHDSGYRCFKHFYLEKVCKQLRHLFPKVVSYNRIVELERDVVIPLTLFIKKVLLGKCTGISFVDSTPLRVCKNQRIHIHKVFKGIAQRGKCSMGWFFGFKLHLICNEKGELLNFMITPGD
;
A
#
# COMPACT_ATOMS: atom_id res chain seq x y z
N MET A 1 -14.28 8.68 12.80
CA MET A 1 -13.74 9.57 11.75
C MET A 1 -12.41 10.09 12.23
N ILE A 2 -11.35 9.90 11.45
CA ILE A 2 -10.04 10.53 11.70
C ILE A 2 -10.22 12.06 11.77
N THR A 3 -9.62 12.69 12.79
CA THR A 3 -9.62 14.15 12.98
C THR A 3 -8.63 14.81 12.02
N GLU A 4 -8.83 16.08 11.67
CA GLU A 4 -7.91 16.81 10.78
C GLU A 4 -6.49 16.86 11.35
N ASP A 5 -6.35 17.02 12.67
CA ASP A 5 -5.04 16.97 13.35
C ASP A 5 -4.32 15.64 13.08
N LYS A 6 -5.07 14.52 13.13
CA LYS A 6 -4.51 13.20 12.86
C LYS A 6 -4.17 13.00 11.38
N VAL A 7 -4.95 13.60 10.46
CA VAL A 7 -4.59 13.63 9.03
C VAL A 7 -3.25 14.33 8.84
N THR A 8 -3.08 15.50 9.45
CA THR A 8 -1.83 16.28 9.38
C THR A 8 -0.65 15.51 9.99
N GLU A 9 -0.86 14.85 11.14
CA GLU A 9 0.17 14.05 11.78
C GLU A 9 0.66 12.90 10.86
N ILE A 10 -0.28 12.16 10.26
CA ILE A 10 0.04 11.07 9.33
C ILE A 10 0.73 11.63 8.08
N PHE A 11 0.30 12.79 7.58
CA PHE A 11 0.93 13.46 6.45
C PHE A 11 2.39 13.79 6.74
N CYS A 12 2.68 14.42 7.88
CA CYS A 12 4.04 14.76 8.26
C CYS A 12 4.94 13.52 8.35
N MET A 13 4.46 12.44 8.98
CA MET A 13 5.22 11.18 9.04
C MET A 13 5.47 10.59 7.65
N ALA A 14 4.46 10.62 6.77
CA ALA A 14 4.59 10.11 5.41
C ALA A 14 5.55 10.95 4.56
N ASP A 15 5.51 12.28 4.70
CA ASP A 15 6.38 13.21 3.96
C ASP A 15 7.86 13.05 4.37
N ASP A 16 8.14 12.99 5.67
CA ASP A 16 9.49 12.74 6.18
C ASP A 16 10.02 11.37 5.73
N PHE A 17 9.15 10.35 5.78
CA PHE A 17 9.49 9.03 5.25
C PHE A 17 9.76 9.06 3.75
N CYS A 18 8.94 9.73 2.94
CA CYS A 18 9.13 9.84 1.50
C CYS A 18 10.45 10.55 1.14
N LYS A 19 10.80 11.63 1.84
CA LYS A 19 12.09 12.32 1.67
C LYS A 19 13.27 11.38 1.96
N PHE A 20 13.21 10.65 3.07
CA PHE A 20 14.23 9.68 3.44
C PHE A 20 14.32 8.52 2.42
N PHE A 21 13.17 7.97 2.04
CA PHE A 21 13.06 6.87 1.07
C PHE A 21 13.62 7.27 -0.30
N ASP A 22 13.30 8.47 -0.78
CA ASP A 22 13.77 8.96 -2.08
C ASP A 22 15.28 9.23 -2.06
N ALA A 23 15.81 9.79 -0.95
CA ALA A 23 17.25 9.98 -0.77
C ALA A 23 18.01 8.64 -0.77
N MET A 24 17.50 7.63 -0.06
CA MET A 24 18.09 6.28 -0.06
C MET A 24 17.98 5.62 -1.44
N THR A 25 16.83 5.73 -2.09
CA THR A 25 16.61 5.15 -3.42
C THR A 25 17.57 5.76 -4.43
N LEU A 26 17.78 7.08 -4.41
CA LEU A 26 18.72 7.77 -5.30
C LEU A 26 20.18 7.36 -5.05
N LYS A 27 20.55 7.11 -3.79
CA LYS A 27 21.90 6.67 -3.41
C LYS A 27 22.21 5.23 -3.82
N HIS A 28 21.22 4.33 -3.72
CA HIS A 28 21.42 2.88 -3.89
C HIS A 28 20.96 2.33 -5.25
N THR A 29 20.25 3.13 -6.05
CA THR A 29 19.80 2.70 -7.39
C THR A 29 20.86 3.03 -8.43
N LEU A 30 21.11 2.09 -9.35
CA LEU A 30 21.98 2.32 -10.50
C LEU A 30 21.42 3.45 -11.36
N LYS A 31 22.30 4.36 -11.80
CA LYS A 31 21.91 5.42 -12.74
C LYS A 31 21.35 4.78 -14.01
N PRO A 32 20.19 5.24 -14.51
CA PRO A 32 19.61 4.68 -15.72
C PRO A 32 20.58 4.85 -16.90
N THR A 33 20.83 3.78 -17.64
CA THR A 33 21.73 3.73 -18.80
C THR A 33 21.08 4.26 -20.11
N GLY A 34 19.86 4.82 -20.02
CA GLY A 34 19.06 5.28 -21.17
C GLY A 34 18.92 6.81 -21.28
N LYS A 35 18.31 7.27 -22.39
CA LYS A 35 18.03 8.69 -22.70
C LYS A 35 17.37 9.41 -21.52
N ARG A 36 17.68 10.71 -21.35
CA ARG A 36 17.05 11.61 -20.36
C ARG A 36 15.54 11.39 -20.37
N LYS A 37 14.99 10.85 -19.28
CA LYS A 37 13.55 10.81 -19.08
C LYS A 37 13.06 12.25 -18.99
N TYR A 38 11.99 12.55 -19.70
CA TYR A 38 11.22 13.78 -19.50
C TYR A 38 10.76 13.80 -18.03
N HIS A 39 11.38 14.65 -17.21
CA HIS A 39 11.12 14.72 -15.79
C HIS A 39 10.20 15.90 -15.51
N GLN A 40 8.90 15.68 -15.63
CA GLN A 40 7.93 16.62 -15.11
C GLN A 40 7.56 16.17 -13.70
N ASN A 41 7.88 17.02 -12.72
CA ASN A 41 7.50 16.77 -11.34
C ASN A 41 5.98 16.58 -11.28
N SER A 42 5.54 15.49 -10.64
CA SER A 42 4.13 15.26 -10.39
C SER A 42 3.56 16.44 -9.60
N THR A 43 2.35 16.88 -9.95
CA THR A 43 1.66 17.97 -9.24
C THR A 43 1.34 17.59 -7.79
N MET A 44 1.12 16.29 -7.54
CA MET A 44 0.85 15.71 -6.24
C MET A 44 2.05 14.87 -5.78
N SER A 45 2.47 15.07 -4.53
CA SER A 45 3.59 14.39 -3.87
C SER A 45 3.25 12.94 -3.52
N LYS A 46 4.29 12.10 -3.34
CA LYS A 46 4.10 10.69 -2.91
C LYS A 46 3.40 10.60 -1.56
N ALA A 47 3.71 11.51 -0.63
CA ALA A 47 3.10 11.56 0.69
C ALA A 47 1.58 11.87 0.62
N GLU A 48 1.17 12.80 -0.24
CA GLU A 48 -0.27 13.07 -0.46
C GLU A 48 -0.99 11.84 -1.03
N VAL A 49 -0.40 11.15 -2.00
CA VAL A 49 -0.99 9.92 -2.58
C VAL A 49 -1.08 8.82 -1.52
N MET A 50 -0.02 8.62 -0.72
CA MET A 50 -0.02 7.67 0.41
C MET A 50 -1.12 8.01 1.42
N LEU A 51 -1.28 9.28 1.77
CA LEU A 51 -2.33 9.72 2.68
C LEU A 51 -3.73 9.45 2.11
N ILE A 52 -3.96 9.73 0.82
CA ILE A 52 -5.23 9.43 0.15
C ILE A 52 -5.55 7.93 0.21
N MET A 53 -4.56 7.05 0.05
CA MET A 53 -4.74 5.61 0.20
C MET A 53 -5.14 5.21 1.62
N ILE A 54 -4.45 5.76 2.62
CA ILE A 54 -4.76 5.49 4.04
C ILE A 54 -6.18 5.96 4.36
N LEU A 55 -6.55 7.18 3.95
CA LEU A 55 -7.89 7.73 4.15
C LEU A 55 -8.96 6.94 3.41
N PHE A 56 -8.66 6.39 2.23
CA PHE A 56 -9.61 5.53 1.52
C PHE A 56 -9.96 4.30 2.36
N HIS A 57 -8.97 3.63 2.92
CA HIS A 57 -9.17 2.45 3.76
C HIS A 57 -9.88 2.77 5.09
N ASP A 58 -9.60 3.93 5.70
CA ASP A 58 -10.32 4.39 6.91
C ASP A 58 -11.77 4.79 6.63
N SER A 59 -12.03 5.37 5.45
CA SER A 59 -13.33 5.96 5.12
C SER A 59 -14.49 4.96 4.96
N GLY A 60 -14.20 3.66 4.81
CA GLY A 60 -15.20 2.62 4.57
C GLY A 60 -15.80 2.62 3.15
N TYR A 61 -15.31 3.49 2.25
CA TYR A 61 -15.75 3.47 0.85
C TYR A 61 -15.29 2.18 0.16
N ARG A 62 -16.19 1.55 -0.59
CA ARG A 62 -15.86 0.33 -1.36
C ARG A 62 -15.22 0.63 -2.72
N CYS A 63 -15.48 1.82 -3.28
CA CYS A 63 -15.05 2.20 -4.61
C CYS A 63 -14.11 3.40 -4.54
N PHE A 64 -12.84 3.17 -4.90
CA PHE A 64 -11.81 4.22 -4.87
C PHE A 64 -12.15 5.41 -5.77
N LYS A 65 -12.73 5.16 -6.95
CA LYS A 65 -13.15 6.22 -7.88
C LYS A 65 -14.16 7.17 -7.24
N HIS A 66 -15.16 6.62 -6.55
CA HIS A 66 -16.18 7.42 -5.91
C HIS A 66 -15.60 8.20 -4.72
N PHE A 67 -14.78 7.55 -3.89
CA PHE A 67 -14.05 8.20 -2.81
C PHE A 67 -13.20 9.38 -3.32
N TYR A 68 -12.39 9.15 -4.35
CA TYR A 68 -11.50 10.19 -4.88
C TYR A 68 -12.29 11.37 -5.46
N LEU A 69 -13.29 11.12 -6.30
CA LEU A 69 -14.03 12.20 -6.97
C LEU A 69 -14.96 12.98 -6.04
N GLU A 70 -15.65 12.32 -5.12
CA GLU A 70 -16.64 12.96 -4.26
C GLU A 70 -16.06 13.41 -2.92
N LYS A 71 -15.19 12.62 -2.30
CA LYS A 71 -14.60 12.96 -1.00
C LYS A 71 -13.35 13.81 -1.18
N VAL A 72 -12.36 13.34 -1.93
CA VAL A 72 -11.05 14.03 -2.04
C VAL A 72 -11.17 15.32 -2.86
N CYS A 73 -11.68 15.25 -4.09
CA CYS A 73 -11.69 16.38 -5.02
C CYS A 73 -12.69 17.49 -4.67
N LYS A 74 -13.74 17.19 -3.89
CA LYS A 74 -14.78 18.17 -3.50
C LYS A 74 -14.69 18.54 -2.03
N GLN A 75 -14.72 17.58 -1.11
CA GLN A 75 -14.83 17.85 0.33
C GLN A 75 -13.48 18.09 1.02
N LEU A 76 -12.41 17.42 0.59
CA LEU A 76 -11.08 17.53 1.20
C LEU A 76 -10.14 18.44 0.39
N ARG A 77 -10.69 19.34 -0.42
CA ARG A 77 -9.91 20.19 -1.32
C ARG A 77 -9.04 21.21 -0.57
N HIS A 78 -9.39 21.56 0.66
CA HIS A 78 -8.55 22.39 1.52
C HIS A 78 -7.28 21.67 1.97
N LEU A 79 -7.34 20.34 2.17
CA LEU A 79 -6.19 19.51 2.50
C LEU A 79 -5.39 19.13 1.24
N PHE A 80 -6.08 18.92 0.12
CA PHE A 80 -5.47 18.56 -1.17
C PHE A 80 -5.78 19.61 -2.23
N PRO A 81 -5.07 20.75 -2.25
CA PRO A 81 -5.39 21.86 -3.15
C PRO A 81 -5.11 21.52 -4.63
N LYS A 82 -4.12 20.65 -4.89
CA LYS A 82 -3.63 20.32 -6.23
C LYS A 82 -3.95 18.86 -6.63
N VAL A 83 -5.23 18.50 -6.59
CA VAL A 83 -5.69 17.18 -7.04
C VAL A 83 -5.43 16.95 -8.54
N VAL A 84 -5.13 15.71 -8.90
CA VAL A 84 -4.91 15.27 -10.29
C VAL A 84 -6.16 14.57 -10.85
N SER A 85 -6.17 14.27 -12.15
CA SER A 85 -7.26 13.49 -12.75
C SER A 85 -7.33 12.08 -12.16
N TYR A 86 -8.51 11.44 -12.21
CA TYR A 86 -8.69 10.09 -11.70
C TYR A 86 -7.72 9.07 -12.33
N ASN A 87 -7.48 9.16 -13.63
CA ASN A 87 -6.55 8.25 -14.31
C ASN A 87 -5.13 8.46 -13.79
N ARG A 88 -4.74 9.71 -13.55
CA ARG A 88 -3.41 10.03 -13.05
C ARG A 88 -3.18 9.54 -11.61
N ILE A 89 -4.17 9.65 -10.72
CA ILE A 89 -4.02 9.13 -9.35
C ILE A 89 -3.88 7.61 -9.34
N VAL A 90 -4.57 6.88 -10.22
CA VAL A 90 -4.44 5.42 -10.35
C VAL A 90 -3.05 5.01 -10.86
N GLU A 91 -2.43 5.83 -11.72
CA GLU A 91 -1.03 5.62 -12.11
C GLU A 91 -0.08 5.84 -10.93
N LEU A 92 -0.26 6.95 -10.20
CA LEU A 92 0.58 7.30 -9.05
C LEU A 92 0.44 6.30 -7.89
N GLU A 93 -0.74 5.72 -7.70
CA GLU A 93 -1.01 4.67 -6.71
C GLU A 93 0.00 3.53 -6.86
N ARG A 94 0.25 3.07 -8.09
CA ARG A 94 1.18 1.97 -8.37
C ARG A 94 2.61 2.29 -7.97
N ASP A 95 3.03 3.55 -8.15
CA ASP A 95 4.37 4.00 -7.78
C ASP A 95 4.55 4.10 -6.26
N VAL A 96 3.47 4.34 -5.50
CA VAL A 96 3.53 4.47 -4.04
C VAL A 96 3.30 3.17 -3.26
N VAL A 97 2.86 2.07 -3.91
CA VAL A 97 2.61 0.79 -3.20
C VAL A 97 3.84 0.32 -2.40
N ILE A 98 5.03 0.39 -3.01
CA ILE A 98 6.28 -0.03 -2.36
C ILE A 98 6.63 0.86 -1.16
N PRO A 99 6.76 2.20 -1.30
CA PRO A 99 7.05 3.05 -0.16
C PRO A 99 5.95 2.98 0.91
N LEU A 100 4.67 2.86 0.53
CA LEU A 100 3.58 2.69 1.48
C LEU A 100 3.72 1.40 2.30
N THR A 101 4.06 0.28 1.66
CA THR A 101 4.27 -1.00 2.35
C THR A 101 5.44 -0.91 3.34
N LEU A 102 6.52 -0.25 2.94
CA LEU A 102 7.68 -0.01 3.81
C LEU A 102 7.36 0.94 4.95
N PHE A 103 6.58 1.98 4.69
CA PHE A 103 6.11 2.93 5.70
C PHE A 103 5.29 2.22 6.77
N ILE A 104 4.32 1.39 6.38
CA ILE A 104 3.54 0.57 7.32
C ILE A 104 4.46 -0.36 8.13
N LYS A 105 5.41 -1.02 7.46
CA LYS A 105 6.32 -1.99 8.07
C LYS A 105 7.35 -1.38 9.02
N LYS A 106 7.75 -0.12 8.81
CA LYS A 106 8.86 0.51 9.54
C LYS A 106 8.41 1.59 10.52
N VAL A 107 7.29 2.25 10.25
CA VAL A 107 6.83 3.41 11.02
C VAL A 107 5.56 3.11 11.80
N LEU A 108 4.60 2.38 11.21
CA LEU A 108 3.24 2.26 11.77
C LEU A 108 2.99 0.96 12.56
N LEU A 109 4.02 0.16 12.87
CA LEU A 109 3.82 -1.04 13.68
C LEU A 109 3.55 -0.68 15.14
N GLY A 110 2.57 -1.36 15.73
CA GLY A 110 2.19 -1.23 17.14
C GLY A 110 3.21 -1.87 18.08
N LYS A 111 2.96 -1.70 19.39
CA LYS A 111 3.80 -2.30 20.44
C LYS A 111 3.19 -3.61 20.91
N CYS A 112 4.07 -4.59 21.17
CA CYS A 112 3.65 -5.84 21.79
C CYS A 112 3.29 -5.59 23.26
N THR A 113 2.05 -5.89 23.61
CA THR A 113 1.42 -5.68 24.92
C THR A 113 1.33 -6.97 25.74
N GLY A 114 1.81 -8.09 25.20
CA GLY A 114 1.86 -9.41 25.85
C GLY A 114 0.92 -10.44 25.22
N ILE A 115 -0.16 -10.02 24.56
CA ILE A 115 -1.06 -10.89 23.81
C ILE A 115 -0.93 -10.58 22.31
N SER A 116 -0.74 -11.61 21.50
CA SER A 116 -0.64 -11.48 20.05
C SER A 116 -1.55 -12.48 19.36
N PHE A 117 -2.40 -11.98 18.46
CA PHE A 117 -3.23 -12.78 17.57
C PHE A 117 -2.47 -12.98 16.26
N VAL A 118 -2.40 -14.23 15.81
CA VAL A 118 -1.77 -14.60 14.55
C VAL A 118 -2.82 -15.23 13.66
N ASP A 119 -2.97 -14.70 12.45
CA ASP A 119 -3.82 -15.30 11.42
C ASP A 119 -3.16 -15.23 10.05
N SER A 120 -3.57 -16.13 9.16
CA SER A 120 -3.07 -16.18 7.79
C SER A 120 -4.21 -16.19 6.78
N THR A 121 -4.17 -15.26 5.82
CA THR A 121 -5.16 -15.15 4.76
C THR A 121 -4.56 -15.59 3.42
N PRO A 122 -5.22 -16.49 2.66
CA PRO A 122 -4.76 -16.89 1.34
C PRO A 122 -4.99 -15.78 0.31
N LEU A 123 -3.91 -15.29 -0.29
CA LEU A 123 -3.91 -14.35 -1.41
C LEU A 123 -3.86 -15.12 -2.73
N ARG A 124 -5.04 -15.35 -3.33
CA ARG A 124 -5.18 -16.11 -4.57
C ARG A 124 -4.78 -15.26 -5.78
N VAL A 125 -3.78 -15.70 -6.55
CA VAL A 125 -3.34 -14.97 -7.75
C VAL A 125 -4.08 -15.41 -9.01
N CYS A 126 -4.59 -16.65 -9.04
CA CYS A 126 -5.45 -17.14 -10.11
C CYS A 126 -6.36 -18.28 -9.62
N LYS A 127 -7.30 -18.69 -10.48
CA LYS A 127 -8.09 -19.91 -10.25
C LYS A 127 -7.23 -21.14 -10.49
N ASN A 128 -7.48 -22.22 -9.73
CA ASN A 128 -6.70 -23.44 -9.82
C ASN A 128 -6.64 -24.06 -11.23
N GLN A 129 -7.68 -23.88 -12.05
CA GLN A 129 -7.68 -24.38 -13.44
C GLN A 129 -6.65 -23.66 -14.34
N ARG A 130 -6.19 -22.46 -13.98
CA ARG A 130 -5.32 -21.61 -14.81
C ARG A 130 -3.87 -21.60 -14.34
N ILE A 131 -3.49 -22.43 -13.38
CA ILE A 131 -2.14 -22.45 -12.80
C ILE A 131 -1.07 -22.65 -13.88
N HIS A 132 -1.27 -23.63 -14.77
CA HIS A 132 -0.29 -23.98 -15.81
C HIS A 132 -0.06 -22.86 -16.84
N ILE A 133 -0.99 -21.92 -16.99
CA ILE A 133 -0.91 -20.81 -17.96
C ILE A 133 -0.48 -19.51 -17.26
N HIS A 134 -0.41 -19.49 -15.92
CA HIS A 134 -0.06 -18.29 -15.17
C HIS A 134 1.41 -17.89 -15.37
N LYS A 135 1.64 -16.66 -15.83
CA LYS A 135 2.99 -16.15 -16.15
C LYS A 135 3.54 -15.16 -15.12
N VAL A 136 2.68 -14.37 -14.48
CA VAL A 136 3.08 -13.20 -13.67
C VAL A 136 3.87 -13.60 -12.43
N PHE A 137 3.37 -14.56 -11.65
CA PHE A 137 4.02 -15.06 -10.43
C PHE A 137 4.63 -16.46 -10.60
N LYS A 138 5.00 -16.83 -11.84
CA LYS A 138 5.60 -18.14 -12.12
C LYS A 138 6.92 -18.28 -11.35
N GLY A 139 7.06 -19.36 -10.58
CA GLY A 139 8.25 -19.62 -9.75
C GLY A 139 8.29 -18.89 -8.41
N ILE A 140 7.31 -18.01 -8.14
CA ILE A 140 7.21 -17.25 -6.88
C ILE A 140 5.96 -17.69 -6.09
N ALA A 141 4.81 -17.74 -6.76
CA ALA A 141 3.58 -18.26 -6.17
C ALA A 141 3.58 -19.79 -6.14
N GLN A 142 2.99 -20.35 -5.10
CA GLN A 142 2.88 -21.80 -4.89
C GLN A 142 1.43 -22.22 -4.61
N ARG A 143 1.19 -23.52 -4.68
CA ARG A 143 -0.12 -24.11 -4.45
C ARG A 143 -0.23 -24.51 -2.99
N GLY A 144 -1.07 -23.80 -2.24
CA GLY A 144 -1.32 -24.07 -0.83
C GLY A 144 -2.72 -24.59 -0.54
N LYS A 145 -2.94 -25.04 0.69
CA LYS A 145 -4.24 -25.49 1.18
C LYS A 145 -4.71 -24.61 2.34
N CYS A 146 -5.98 -24.21 2.31
CA CYS A 146 -6.67 -23.55 3.42
C CYS A 146 -7.96 -24.30 3.78
N SER A 147 -8.68 -23.84 4.80
CA SER A 147 -9.98 -24.40 5.21
C SER A 147 -11.01 -24.42 4.08
N MET A 148 -10.92 -23.46 3.15
CA MET A 148 -11.76 -23.35 1.95
C MET A 148 -11.23 -24.16 0.75
N GLY A 149 -10.19 -24.96 0.93
CA GLY A 149 -9.62 -25.84 -0.09
C GLY A 149 -8.30 -25.36 -0.69
N TRP A 150 -7.96 -25.89 -1.86
CA TRP A 150 -6.71 -25.57 -2.55
C TRP A 150 -6.76 -24.18 -3.18
N PHE A 151 -5.62 -23.48 -3.18
CA PHE A 151 -5.44 -22.23 -3.90
C PHE A 151 -4.03 -22.15 -4.49
N PHE A 152 -3.85 -21.25 -5.45
CA PHE A 152 -2.54 -20.90 -5.99
C PHE A 152 -2.27 -19.42 -5.75
N GLY A 153 -1.15 -19.10 -5.12
CA GLY A 153 -0.80 -17.74 -4.75
C GLY A 153 0.13 -17.66 -3.54
N PHE A 154 -0.21 -16.77 -2.62
CA PHE A 154 0.55 -16.44 -1.42
C PHE A 154 -0.29 -16.59 -0.16
N LYS A 155 0.34 -16.64 1.02
CA LYS A 155 -0.30 -16.45 2.33
C LYS A 155 0.19 -15.16 2.94
N LEU A 156 -0.74 -14.31 3.37
CA LEU A 156 -0.47 -13.13 4.17
C LEU A 156 -0.63 -13.52 5.64
N HIS A 157 0.47 -13.56 6.38
CA HIS A 157 0.48 -13.76 7.82
C HIS A 157 0.46 -12.39 8.50
N LEU A 158 -0.49 -12.19 9.40
CA LEU A 158 -0.68 -10.97 10.18
C LEU A 158 -0.55 -11.28 11.66
N ILE A 159 0.15 -10.42 12.38
CA ILE A 159 0.23 -10.44 13.83
C ILE A 159 -0.32 -9.12 14.35
N CYS A 160 -1.34 -9.18 15.20
CA CYS A 160 -1.95 -8.00 15.81
C CYS A 160 -2.00 -8.14 17.34
N ASN A 161 -1.98 -7.02 18.07
CA ASN A 161 -2.21 -7.02 19.51
C ASN A 161 -3.71 -6.96 19.84
N GLU A 162 -4.08 -7.01 21.12
CA GLU A 162 -5.47 -6.94 21.59
C GLU A 162 -6.17 -5.62 21.31
N LYS A 163 -5.43 -4.57 20.96
CA LYS A 163 -5.97 -3.27 20.52
C LYS A 163 -6.21 -3.20 19.01
N GLY A 164 -5.86 -4.25 18.27
CA GLY A 164 -5.96 -4.29 16.82
C GLY A 164 -4.82 -3.58 16.09
N GLU A 165 -3.74 -3.21 16.78
CA GLU A 165 -2.56 -2.62 16.15
C GLU A 165 -1.73 -3.73 15.48
N LEU A 166 -1.24 -3.45 14.28
CA LEU A 166 -0.41 -4.39 13.53
C LEU A 166 0.98 -4.48 14.14
N LEU A 167 1.36 -5.64 14.67
CA LEU A 167 2.69 -5.88 15.21
C LEU A 167 3.67 -6.31 14.13
N ASN A 168 3.21 -7.16 13.20
CA ASN A 168 4.04 -7.64 12.12
C ASN A 168 3.18 -8.23 10.98
N PHE A 169 3.74 -8.28 9.77
CA PHE A 169 3.13 -8.99 8.66
C PHE A 169 4.18 -9.57 7.71
N MET A 170 3.89 -10.71 7.11
CA MET A 170 4.76 -11.33 6.11
C MET A 170 3.95 -12.02 5.02
N ILE A 171 4.49 -12.01 3.81
CA ILE A 171 3.91 -12.70 2.66
C ILE A 171 4.80 -13.90 2.35
N THR A 172 4.23 -15.09 2.38
CA THR A 172 4.91 -16.33 1.97
C THR A 172 4.24 -16.91 0.72
N PRO A 173 4.93 -17.75 -0.07
CA PRO A 173 4.27 -18.59 -1.06
C PRO A 173 3.17 -19.45 -0.42
N GLY A 174 2.23 -19.90 -1.24
CA GLY A 174 1.17 -20.80 -0.78
C GLY A 174 1.73 -22.16 -0.38
N ASP A 175 1.74 -22.42 0.93
CA ASP A 175 2.01 -23.74 1.55
C ASP A 175 0.72 -24.56 1.78
#